data_AF-A0A6J6R7B7-F1
#
_entry.id   AF-A0A6J6R7B7-F1
#
_cell.length_a   1.000
_cell.length_b   1.000
_cell.length_c   1.000
_cell.angle_alpha   90.00
_cell.angle_beta   90.00
_cell.angle_gamma   90.00
#
_symmetry.space_group_name_H-M   'P 1'
#
loop_
_entity.id
_entity.type
_entity.pdbx_description
1 polymer ?
#
loop_
_entity_poly.entity_id
_entity_poly.type
_entity_poly.pdbx_seq_one_letter_code
_entity_poly.pdbx_strand_id
1 'polypeptide(L)'
;MQRAGSKIITLAMAFTLGLIPSAQALQVDPSGNNIEVPTAKIVGGSNIGISQAPWQVALISAYSSNNYQGQFCGGSVVSREWIVTAAHCVSGKTPADFIVLAGTAVLNESGLSGNTVKRIMVHPTWNSTTIEGDVALIQLTSPLTLSTGQIEKINIPSSKPAGATQAKISGWGSTWFADSSSSFSYDWNNTGKKYPKNLQGATVNVGNDSLCTSLLGSSNYKPISMLCAGLVDINLDFIVDACQGDSGGPLATSVGGKWYLSGIVSWGFGCSWLTPGVYTNVANYSNWITTNAIPVKYGVTYNVNGSSSGSVPIDLASPYEPSTVVTLLGNSGNLQRTGYNFAGWNTEPNGSGTSYAATGINTFTIGASAVTLYAQWTIRSFTVTYGANGGTEGSVPLDVASPHQYNSAVTVLSNTGNLGRTGYTFAGWNTELNGSGTSFTASGSESLTMGATAVILYAQWLIEPEFAVAQAAAAQAAAEAAAAADLASRTVTVNNKFAVKALAQQVGVPIVSPKAKVTFKVARSSARICAKSGSKLKTKKTGNCVVTFTVQEPKPKGGKKPKAKKTVKTLVIQ
;
A
#
# COMPACT_ATOMS: atom_id res chain seq x y z
N MET A 1 53.21 -103.52 24.79
CA MET A 1 54.27 -104.25 24.07
C MET A 1 54.27 -103.78 22.63
N GLN A 2 55.46 -103.38 22.14
CA GLN A 2 55.96 -103.27 20.75
C GLN A 2 55.04 -102.60 19.70
N ARG A 3 55.30 -101.36 19.23
CA ARG A 3 56.43 -100.83 18.41
C ARG A 3 56.80 -101.66 17.18
N ALA A 4 56.50 -101.11 16.00
CA ALA A 4 57.37 -100.89 14.82
C ALA A 4 56.47 -100.36 13.68
N GLY A 5 56.82 -99.41 12.81
CA GLY A 5 58.09 -98.75 12.53
C GLY A 5 58.13 -98.34 11.04
N SER A 6 57.99 -97.04 10.79
CA SER A 6 58.65 -96.17 9.78
C SER A 6 58.86 -96.59 8.31
N LYS A 7 58.52 -95.66 7.40
CA LYS A 7 59.31 -95.11 6.26
C LYS A 7 58.42 -94.11 5.51
N ILE A 8 58.40 -92.81 5.81
CA ILE A 8 59.26 -91.71 5.32
C ILE A 8 59.71 -91.88 3.86
N ILE A 9 59.03 -91.16 2.95
CA ILE A 9 59.60 -90.65 1.70
C ILE A 9 59.40 -89.13 1.71
N THR A 10 60.54 -88.46 1.73
CA THR A 10 60.76 -87.02 1.73
C THR A 10 60.46 -86.44 0.34
N LEU A 11 59.57 -85.44 0.25
CA LEU A 11 59.60 -84.49 -0.86
C LEU A 11 59.80 -83.10 -0.27
N ALA A 12 61.02 -82.61 -0.42
CA ALA A 12 61.44 -81.29 0.01
C ALA A 12 60.87 -80.23 -0.95
N MET A 13 60.09 -79.29 -0.43
CA MET A 13 59.97 -77.97 -1.04
C MET A 13 60.46 -76.94 -0.04
N ALA A 14 61.56 -76.31 -0.41
CA ALA A 14 62.25 -75.29 0.36
C ALA A 14 61.34 -74.07 0.56
N PHE A 15 61.10 -73.70 1.82
CA PHE A 15 60.58 -72.40 2.19
C PHE A 15 61.77 -71.44 2.27
N THR A 16 62.07 -70.75 1.18
CA THR A 16 62.97 -69.58 1.21
C THR A 16 62.17 -68.36 1.60
N LEU A 17 62.49 -67.79 2.77
CA LEU A 17 62.21 -66.39 3.08
C LEU A 17 62.83 -65.51 1.98
N GLY A 18 61.97 -64.89 1.18
CA GLY A 18 62.33 -63.85 0.24
C GLY A 18 61.34 -62.70 0.40
N LEU A 19 61.84 -61.58 0.92
CA LEU A 19 61.17 -60.28 0.89
C LEU A 19 60.86 -59.93 -0.57
N ILE A 20 59.58 -59.83 -0.92
CA ILE A 20 59.15 -59.28 -2.21
C ILE A 20 58.71 -57.82 -1.96
N PRO A 21 59.34 -56.83 -2.60
CA PRO A 21 58.88 -55.45 -2.53
C PRO A 21 57.49 -55.35 -3.18
N SER A 22 56.58 -54.66 -2.50
CA SER A 22 55.26 -54.32 -3.01
C SER A 22 55.40 -53.39 -4.22
N ALA A 23 55.52 -53.95 -5.42
CA ALA A 23 55.29 -53.23 -6.66
C ALA A 23 53.78 -53.25 -6.94
N GLN A 24 53.18 -52.07 -6.94
CA GLN A 24 51.81 -51.84 -7.35
C GLN A 24 51.66 -52.27 -8.81
N ALA A 25 50.80 -53.25 -9.09
CA ALA A 25 50.32 -53.51 -10.44
C ALA A 25 49.14 -52.57 -10.71
N LEU A 26 49.37 -51.53 -11.53
CA LEU A 26 48.29 -50.76 -12.16
C LEU A 26 47.51 -51.71 -13.09
N GLN A 27 46.19 -51.82 -12.90
CA GLN A 27 45.31 -52.35 -13.95
C GLN A 27 44.99 -51.22 -14.93
N VAL A 28 45.24 -51.47 -16.21
CA VAL A 28 45.09 -50.54 -17.34
C VAL A 28 43.90 -51.00 -18.18
N ASP A 29 42.99 -50.09 -18.51
CA ASP A 29 41.93 -50.24 -19.53
C ASP A 29 42.58 -50.44 -20.93
N PRO A 30 42.03 -51.29 -21.83
CA PRO A 30 42.54 -51.47 -23.19
C PRO A 30 42.59 -50.21 -24.10
N SER A 31 42.18 -49.03 -23.62
CA SER A 31 42.27 -47.74 -24.32
C SER A 31 43.32 -46.75 -23.78
N GLY A 32 44.09 -47.11 -22.73
CA GLY A 32 45.31 -46.38 -22.35
C GLY A 32 45.14 -44.95 -21.82
N ASN A 33 43.93 -44.52 -21.47
CA ASN A 33 43.71 -43.25 -20.79
C ASN A 33 43.75 -43.42 -19.27
N ASN A 34 44.47 -42.52 -18.57
CA ASN A 34 44.36 -42.39 -17.12
C ASN A 34 42.92 -42.03 -16.76
N ILE A 35 42.21 -42.95 -16.08
CA ILE A 35 40.92 -42.64 -15.47
C ILE A 35 41.20 -41.72 -14.29
N GLU A 36 40.93 -40.43 -14.47
CA GLU A 36 40.95 -39.44 -13.40
C GLU A 36 39.79 -39.77 -12.44
N VAL A 37 40.08 -40.40 -11.31
CA VAL A 37 39.07 -40.72 -10.29
C VAL A 37 38.54 -39.40 -9.70
N PRO A 38 37.25 -39.04 -9.88
CA PRO A 38 36.71 -37.82 -9.29
C PRO A 38 36.70 -37.97 -7.76
N THR A 39 37.33 -37.04 -7.05
CA THR A 39 37.37 -37.02 -5.59
C THR A 39 36.05 -36.46 -5.02
N ALA A 40 34.98 -37.25 -5.11
CA ALA A 40 33.65 -36.91 -4.60
C ALA A 40 33.60 -36.86 -3.06
N LYS A 41 32.86 -35.90 -2.49
CA LYS A 41 32.76 -35.65 -1.05
C LYS A 41 31.37 -35.08 -0.67
N ILE A 42 30.72 -35.42 0.45
CA ILE A 42 29.55 -36.35 0.56
C ILE A 42 29.83 -37.67 -0.15
N VAL A 43 29.46 -38.82 0.44
CA VAL A 43 29.75 -40.08 -0.26
C VAL A 43 29.01 -40.04 -1.60
N GLY A 44 29.74 -40.01 -2.72
CA GLY A 44 29.23 -39.77 -4.07
C GLY A 44 28.64 -38.38 -4.40
N GLY A 45 28.89 -37.32 -3.60
CA GLY A 45 28.47 -35.93 -3.89
C GLY A 45 29.58 -35.01 -4.42
N SER A 46 29.24 -33.75 -4.70
CA SER A 46 30.16 -32.74 -5.25
C SER A 46 30.04 -31.37 -4.58
N ASN A 47 31.07 -30.53 -4.73
CA ASN A 47 31.04 -29.13 -4.30
C ASN A 47 29.86 -28.41 -4.96
N ILE A 48 29.05 -27.71 -4.17
CA ILE A 48 27.96 -26.86 -4.66
C ILE A 48 28.10 -25.43 -4.15
N GLY A 49 27.59 -24.47 -4.95
CA GLY A 49 27.42 -23.09 -4.50
C GLY A 49 26.20 -22.96 -3.59
N ILE A 50 26.18 -21.92 -2.75
CA ILE A 50 25.04 -21.65 -1.87
C ILE A 50 23.74 -21.40 -2.65
N SER A 51 23.83 -20.90 -3.89
CA SER A 51 22.68 -20.71 -4.79
C SER A 51 21.96 -22.01 -5.18
N GLN A 52 22.60 -23.17 -5.02
CA GLN A 52 21.99 -24.47 -5.29
C GLN A 52 21.21 -25.02 -4.09
N ALA A 53 21.47 -24.51 -2.88
CA ALA A 53 20.76 -24.84 -1.65
C ALA A 53 20.68 -23.60 -0.73
N PRO A 54 20.01 -22.51 -1.16
CA PRO A 54 20.06 -21.20 -0.47
C PRO A 54 19.37 -21.19 0.90
N TRP A 55 18.71 -22.26 1.27
CA TRP A 55 18.13 -22.49 2.59
C TRP A 55 19.10 -23.17 3.57
N GLN A 56 20.24 -23.68 3.11
CA GLN A 56 21.21 -24.38 3.95
C GLN A 56 21.81 -23.43 5.00
N VAL A 57 21.86 -23.90 6.26
CA VAL A 57 22.65 -23.25 7.31
C VAL A 57 23.60 -24.21 7.99
N ALA A 58 24.59 -23.64 8.67
CA ALA A 58 25.58 -24.30 9.51
C ALA A 58 25.40 -23.86 10.97
N LEU A 59 25.37 -24.83 11.90
CA LEU A 59 25.35 -24.60 13.34
C LEU A 59 26.78 -24.68 13.87
N ILE A 60 27.29 -23.54 14.34
CA ILE A 60 28.69 -23.38 14.73
C ILE A 60 28.78 -23.26 16.24
N SER A 61 29.53 -24.16 16.88
CA SER A 61 29.86 -24.08 18.30
C SER A 61 30.52 -22.74 18.63
N ALA A 62 29.96 -22.02 19.60
CA ALA A 62 30.49 -20.74 20.07
C ALA A 62 31.85 -20.89 20.77
N TYR A 63 32.23 -22.11 21.16
CA TYR A 63 33.49 -22.42 21.83
C TYR A 63 34.65 -22.69 20.86
N SER A 64 34.41 -22.64 19.55
CA SER A 64 35.42 -22.95 18.54
C SER A 64 36.17 -21.71 18.07
N SER A 65 37.45 -21.88 17.75
CA SER A 65 38.34 -20.79 17.31
C SER A 65 38.01 -20.25 15.91
N ASN A 66 37.29 -21.04 15.10
CA ASN A 66 36.83 -20.64 13.77
C ASN A 66 35.59 -21.44 13.37
N ASN A 67 34.84 -20.88 12.41
CA ASN A 67 33.57 -21.42 11.92
C ASN A 67 33.69 -22.86 11.38
N TYR A 68 34.72 -23.13 10.56
CA TYR A 68 34.98 -24.48 10.03
C TYR A 68 35.19 -25.53 11.14
N GLN A 69 36.01 -25.22 12.14
CA GLN A 69 36.22 -26.12 13.28
C GLN A 69 35.00 -26.23 14.19
N GLY A 70 34.15 -25.20 14.25
CA GLY A 70 32.95 -25.19 15.10
C GLY A 70 31.71 -25.86 14.52
N GLN A 71 31.66 -26.12 13.22
CA GLN A 71 30.49 -26.71 12.56
C GLN A 71 30.12 -28.09 13.11
N PHE A 72 28.97 -28.25 13.77
CA PHE A 72 28.58 -29.54 14.33
C PHE A 72 27.30 -30.13 13.71
N CYS A 73 26.43 -29.29 13.16
CA CYS A 73 25.18 -29.72 12.52
C CYS A 73 24.77 -28.72 11.43
N GLY A 74 23.91 -29.16 10.51
CA GLY A 74 23.21 -28.32 9.55
C GLY A 74 21.85 -27.83 10.05
N GLY A 75 21.16 -27.10 9.17
CA GLY A 75 19.79 -26.65 9.37
C GLY A 75 19.21 -26.12 8.05
N SER A 76 17.95 -25.72 8.10
CA SER A 76 17.23 -25.13 6.96
C SER A 76 16.48 -23.86 7.35
N VAL A 77 16.64 -22.80 6.56
CA VAL A 77 15.86 -21.54 6.72
C VAL A 77 14.41 -21.78 6.33
N VAL A 78 13.47 -21.61 7.25
CA VAL A 78 12.03 -21.77 6.98
C VAL A 78 11.27 -20.45 7.12
N SER A 79 11.81 -19.50 7.87
CA SER A 79 11.39 -18.10 7.86
C SER A 79 12.58 -17.18 8.13
N ARG A 80 12.36 -15.86 8.15
CA ARG A 80 13.45 -14.89 8.41
C ARG A 80 14.05 -15.06 9.80
N GLU A 81 13.28 -15.55 10.76
CA GLU A 81 13.72 -15.67 12.15
C GLU A 81 13.88 -17.12 12.60
N TRP A 82 13.50 -18.09 11.76
CA TRP A 82 13.41 -19.48 12.18
C TRP A 82 14.14 -20.44 11.26
N ILE A 83 14.89 -21.33 11.91
CA ILE A 83 15.62 -22.43 11.30
C ILE A 83 15.03 -23.75 11.83
N VAL A 84 14.88 -24.73 10.94
CA VAL A 84 14.61 -26.12 11.31
C VAL A 84 15.92 -26.90 11.33
N THR A 85 16.11 -27.74 12.35
CA THR A 85 17.25 -28.67 12.47
C THR A 85 16.81 -29.95 13.16
N ALA A 86 17.73 -30.89 13.39
CA ALA A 86 17.49 -32.11 14.16
C ALA A 86 17.49 -31.82 15.67
N ALA A 87 16.63 -32.50 16.42
CA ALA A 87 16.56 -32.36 17.87
C ALA A 87 17.85 -32.83 18.55
N HIS A 88 18.46 -33.92 18.09
CA HIS A 88 19.70 -34.45 18.68
C HIS A 88 20.88 -33.45 18.61
N CYS A 89 20.85 -32.52 17.65
CA CYS A 89 21.87 -31.48 17.51
C CYS A 89 21.81 -30.46 18.66
N VAL A 90 20.62 -30.17 19.19
CA VAL A 90 20.38 -29.02 20.09
C VAL A 90 19.74 -29.39 21.42
N SER A 91 19.32 -30.64 21.61
CA SER A 91 18.79 -31.13 22.88
C SER A 91 19.82 -30.96 23.99
N GLY A 92 19.43 -30.30 25.08
CA GLY A 92 20.31 -29.99 26.22
C GLY A 92 21.26 -28.80 26.01
N LYS A 93 21.24 -28.12 24.86
CA LYS A 93 22.03 -26.90 24.60
C LYS A 93 21.29 -25.64 25.03
N THR A 94 22.05 -24.59 25.32
CA THR A 94 21.54 -23.23 25.51
C THR A 94 21.73 -22.37 24.26
N PRO A 95 20.97 -21.26 24.09
CA PRO A 95 21.15 -20.33 22.98
C PRO A 95 22.57 -19.75 22.84
N ALA A 96 23.36 -19.72 23.93
CA ALA A 96 24.72 -19.19 23.91
C ALA A 96 25.77 -20.19 23.39
N ASP A 97 25.42 -21.47 23.30
CA ASP A 97 26.39 -22.54 22.97
C ASP A 97 26.78 -22.54 21.48
N PHE A 98 26.01 -21.86 20.62
CA PHE A 98 26.24 -21.84 19.18
C PHE A 98 25.64 -20.63 18.46
N ILE A 99 26.10 -20.42 17.23
CA ILE A 99 25.58 -19.43 16.28
C ILE A 99 25.13 -20.13 14.99
N VAL A 100 24.31 -19.44 14.19
CA VAL A 100 23.83 -19.91 12.89
C VAL A 100 24.50 -19.13 11.76
N LEU A 101 25.22 -19.82 10.87
CA LEU A 101 25.71 -19.25 9.61
C LEU A 101 24.76 -19.59 8.46
N ALA A 102 24.30 -18.57 7.74
CA ALA A 102 23.48 -18.68 6.56
C ALA A 102 24.15 -17.92 5.40
N GLY A 103 23.88 -18.32 4.15
CA GLY A 103 24.30 -17.55 2.98
C GLY A 103 25.76 -17.72 2.54
N THR A 104 26.45 -18.77 3.02
CA THR A 104 27.81 -19.11 2.60
C THR A 104 27.91 -20.58 2.20
N ALA A 105 28.77 -20.87 1.24
CA ALA A 105 29.18 -22.23 0.89
C ALA A 105 30.53 -22.62 1.53
N VAL A 106 31.27 -21.68 2.13
CA VAL A 106 32.68 -21.88 2.54
C VAL A 106 32.87 -21.49 3.99
N LEU A 107 33.04 -22.46 4.88
CA LEU A 107 33.05 -22.20 6.34
C LEU A 107 34.30 -21.51 6.87
N ASN A 108 35.39 -21.42 6.10
CA ASN A 108 36.61 -20.73 6.49
C ASN A 108 36.82 -19.41 5.73
N GLU A 109 35.77 -18.89 5.11
CA GLU A 109 35.77 -17.56 4.50
C GLU A 109 35.92 -16.47 5.57
N SER A 110 36.73 -15.46 5.28
CA SER A 110 36.94 -14.32 6.18
C SER A 110 35.72 -13.40 6.20
N GLY A 111 35.45 -12.78 7.36
CA GLY A 111 34.35 -11.82 7.50
C GLY A 111 32.96 -12.43 7.73
N LEU A 112 32.83 -13.76 7.76
CA LEU A 112 31.58 -14.43 8.11
C LEU A 112 31.19 -14.15 9.57
N SER A 113 30.08 -13.43 9.75
CA SER A 113 29.46 -13.18 11.05
C SER A 113 28.22 -14.04 11.21
N GLY A 114 28.15 -14.87 12.27
CA GLY A 114 27.00 -15.71 12.54
C GLY A 114 25.87 -14.99 13.26
N ASN A 115 24.67 -15.55 13.12
CA ASN A 115 23.46 -15.07 13.75
C ASN A 115 23.33 -15.70 15.15
N THR A 116 23.12 -14.89 16.17
CA THR A 116 22.91 -15.40 17.53
C THR A 116 21.52 -16.01 17.68
N VAL A 117 21.41 -16.97 18.59
CA VAL A 117 20.17 -17.68 18.88
C VAL A 117 19.45 -17.00 20.04
N LYS A 118 18.15 -16.80 19.88
CA LYS A 118 17.24 -16.29 20.92
C LYS A 118 16.62 -17.41 21.73
N ARG A 119 16.18 -18.48 21.05
CA ARG A 119 15.43 -19.58 21.66
C ARG A 119 15.61 -20.87 20.86
N ILE A 120 15.64 -21.99 21.57
CA ILE A 120 15.63 -23.34 21.02
C ILE A 120 14.31 -24.01 21.43
N MET A 121 13.65 -24.68 20.50
CA MET A 121 12.43 -25.45 20.74
C MET A 121 12.62 -26.85 20.19
N VAL A 122 12.83 -27.81 21.07
CA VAL A 122 12.87 -29.24 20.71
C VAL A 122 11.44 -29.77 20.62
N HIS A 123 11.14 -30.59 19.62
CA HIS A 123 9.81 -31.17 19.49
C HIS A 123 9.46 -32.03 20.73
N PRO A 124 8.24 -31.92 21.30
CA PRO A 124 7.88 -32.63 22.53
C PRO A 124 7.94 -34.15 22.46
N THR A 125 7.87 -34.73 21.25
CA THR A 125 7.96 -36.18 21.03
C THR A 125 9.38 -36.67 20.81
N TRP A 126 10.40 -35.80 20.90
CA TRP A 126 11.80 -36.19 20.74
C TRP A 126 12.18 -37.26 21.76
N ASN A 127 12.71 -38.39 21.27
CA ASN A 127 13.19 -39.48 22.10
C ASN A 127 14.60 -39.89 21.66
N SER A 128 15.61 -39.69 22.51
CA SER A 128 17.00 -39.99 22.18
C SER A 128 17.33 -41.49 22.09
N THR A 129 16.42 -42.37 22.53
CA THR A 129 16.58 -43.83 22.40
C THR A 129 16.00 -44.35 21.09
N THR A 130 14.79 -43.92 20.71
CA THR A 130 14.14 -44.36 19.47
C THR A 130 14.46 -43.46 18.26
N ILE A 131 15.00 -42.27 18.51
CA ILE A 131 15.27 -41.21 17.52
C ILE A 131 14.00 -40.72 16.81
N GLU A 132 12.82 -41.03 17.34
CA GLU A 132 11.56 -40.44 16.88
C GLU A 132 11.45 -38.98 17.32
N GLY A 133 10.76 -38.15 16.52
CA GLY A 133 10.63 -36.73 16.82
C GLY A 133 11.92 -35.94 16.70
N ASP A 134 12.88 -36.38 15.87
CA ASP A 134 14.17 -35.70 15.68
C ASP A 134 14.06 -34.41 14.87
N VAL A 135 13.39 -33.42 15.46
CA VAL A 135 13.18 -32.09 14.88
C VAL A 135 13.17 -31.03 15.96
N ALA A 136 13.81 -29.91 15.66
CA ALA A 136 13.85 -28.73 16.52
C ALA A 136 13.78 -27.44 15.70
N LEU A 137 13.31 -26.38 16.34
CA LEU A 137 13.28 -25.03 15.82
C LEU A 137 14.28 -24.15 16.58
N ILE A 138 15.02 -23.33 15.84
CA ILE A 138 15.92 -22.33 16.39
C ILE A 138 15.37 -20.96 15.97
N GLN A 139 15.05 -20.12 16.95
CA GLN A 139 14.70 -18.73 16.75
C GLN A 139 15.96 -17.88 16.81
N LEU A 140 16.21 -17.08 15.78
CA LEU A 140 17.31 -16.12 15.73
C LEU A 140 16.96 -14.86 16.53
N THR A 141 17.99 -14.19 17.06
CA THR A 141 17.82 -12.90 17.77
C THR A 141 17.41 -11.79 16.83
N SER A 142 17.91 -11.80 15.60
CA SER A 142 17.61 -10.82 14.56
C SER A 142 17.14 -11.54 13.29
N PRO A 143 16.15 -11.01 12.56
CA PRO A 143 15.71 -11.60 11.30
C PRO A 143 16.81 -11.57 10.23
N LEU A 144 16.93 -12.67 9.48
CA LEU A 144 17.73 -12.75 8.27
C LEU A 144 17.22 -11.77 7.21
N THR A 145 18.16 -11.22 6.44
CA THR A 145 17.90 -10.53 5.18
C THR A 145 17.88 -11.58 4.07
N LEU A 146 16.70 -11.87 3.52
CA LEU A 146 16.57 -12.83 2.43
C LEU A 146 17.11 -12.24 1.13
N SER A 147 17.80 -13.06 0.35
CA SER A 147 18.42 -12.71 -0.93
C SER A 147 18.36 -13.89 -1.88
N THR A 148 17.83 -13.65 -3.09
CA THR A 148 17.71 -14.68 -4.13
C THR A 148 19.08 -15.27 -4.46
N GLY A 149 19.19 -16.59 -4.44
CA GLY A 149 20.41 -17.34 -4.71
C GLY A 149 21.44 -17.33 -3.58
N GLN A 150 21.13 -16.78 -2.40
CA GLN A 150 22.06 -16.77 -1.27
C GLN A 150 21.38 -17.13 0.06
N ILE A 151 20.31 -16.44 0.45
CA ILE A 151 19.51 -16.78 1.65
C ILE A 151 18.04 -16.83 1.25
N GLU A 152 17.50 -18.02 1.09
CA GLU A 152 16.09 -18.25 0.76
C GLU A 152 15.43 -19.19 1.77
N LYS A 153 14.11 -19.11 1.86
CA LYS A 153 13.31 -20.02 2.68
C LYS A 153 12.99 -21.28 1.88
N ILE A 154 13.03 -22.44 2.52
CA ILE A 154 12.46 -23.68 1.96
C ILE A 154 11.02 -23.89 2.46
N ASN A 155 10.15 -24.44 1.61
CA ASN A 155 8.76 -24.70 1.98
C ASN A 155 8.64 -25.93 2.88
N ILE A 156 7.60 -25.96 3.72
CA ILE A 156 7.26 -27.14 4.54
C ILE A 156 6.25 -28.01 3.77
N PRO A 157 6.51 -29.31 3.60
CA PRO A 157 5.61 -30.22 2.88
C PRO A 157 4.35 -30.53 3.70
N SER A 158 3.23 -30.77 3.02
CA SER A 158 1.99 -31.26 3.62
C SER A 158 1.87 -32.79 3.61
N SER A 159 2.71 -33.49 2.84
CA SER A 159 2.71 -34.94 2.73
C SER A 159 4.12 -35.49 2.59
N LYS A 160 4.32 -36.74 3.03
CA LYS A 160 5.57 -37.46 2.85
C LYS A 160 5.81 -37.71 1.35
N PRO A 161 7.02 -37.50 0.83
CA PRO A 161 7.32 -37.80 -0.57
C PRO A 161 7.12 -39.29 -0.88
N ALA A 162 6.66 -39.60 -2.10
CA ALA A 162 6.55 -40.98 -2.55
C ALA A 162 7.94 -41.62 -2.72
N GLY A 163 8.02 -42.95 -2.64
CA GLY A 163 9.25 -43.65 -2.98
C GLY A 163 9.70 -43.39 -4.42
N ALA A 164 11.01 -43.51 -4.65
CA ALA A 164 11.72 -43.09 -5.86
C ALA A 164 11.66 -41.57 -6.16
N THR A 165 11.04 -40.74 -5.30
CA THR A 165 11.13 -39.28 -5.46
C THR A 165 12.58 -38.84 -5.34
N GLN A 166 13.08 -38.12 -6.34
CA GLN A 166 14.41 -37.55 -6.32
C GLN A 166 14.47 -36.38 -5.33
N ALA A 167 15.48 -36.40 -4.47
CA ALA A 167 15.73 -35.38 -3.47
C ALA A 167 17.19 -34.91 -3.51
N LYS A 168 17.42 -33.66 -3.11
CA LYS A 168 18.74 -33.09 -2.91
C LYS A 168 19.08 -33.05 -1.44
N ILE A 169 20.28 -33.49 -1.10
CA ILE A 169 20.87 -33.34 0.23
C ILE A 169 22.08 -32.42 0.14
N SER A 170 22.34 -31.67 1.21
CA SER A 170 23.49 -30.78 1.28
C SER A 170 24.00 -30.60 2.70
N GLY A 171 25.30 -30.35 2.83
CA GLY A 171 25.94 -30.12 4.13
C GLY A 171 27.47 -30.12 4.08
N TRP A 172 28.06 -30.05 5.27
CA TRP A 172 29.51 -30.05 5.50
C TRP A 172 29.94 -31.24 6.36
N GLY A 173 29.22 -32.36 6.29
CA GLY A 173 29.54 -33.60 6.98
C GLY A 173 30.65 -34.41 6.32
N SER A 174 31.03 -35.51 6.97
CA SER A 174 32.12 -36.39 6.53
C SER A 174 31.85 -36.95 5.14
N THR A 175 32.93 -37.08 4.41
CA THR A 175 32.92 -37.36 2.98
C THR A 175 33.58 -38.71 2.70
N TRP A 176 33.76 -39.49 3.75
CA TRP A 176 34.58 -40.70 3.76
C TRP A 176 33.85 -41.78 4.54
N PHE A 177 34.03 -43.03 4.11
CA PHE A 177 33.51 -44.21 4.77
C PHE A 177 34.04 -44.26 6.21
N ALA A 178 33.19 -43.93 7.18
CA ALA A 178 33.50 -44.21 8.57
C ALA A 178 33.16 -45.68 8.79
N ASP A 179 34.18 -46.55 8.81
CA ASP A 179 34.00 -47.81 9.53
C ASP A 179 33.64 -47.48 10.98
N SER A 180 32.82 -48.32 11.61
CA SER A 180 32.40 -48.15 13.00
C SER A 180 33.55 -48.33 14.02
N SER A 181 34.80 -48.46 13.56
CA SER A 181 36.00 -48.68 14.38
C SER A 181 36.99 -47.51 14.40
N SER A 182 36.84 -46.49 13.57
CA SER A 182 37.76 -45.35 13.53
C SER A 182 37.25 -44.20 14.40
N SER A 183 37.41 -44.38 15.71
CA SER A 183 37.57 -43.30 16.68
C SER A 183 38.42 -42.17 16.09
N PHE A 184 37.88 -40.94 16.02
CA PHE A 184 38.63 -39.68 15.89
C PHE A 184 40.01 -39.81 15.19
N SER A 185 40.06 -40.23 13.93
CA SER A 185 41.34 -40.27 13.21
C SER A 185 41.72 -38.84 12.81
N TYR A 186 42.59 -38.25 13.63
CA TYR A 186 43.33 -37.03 13.32
C TYR A 186 44.16 -37.31 12.05
N ASP A 187 43.82 -36.67 10.93
CA ASP A 187 44.69 -36.65 9.77
C ASP A 187 45.89 -35.77 10.11
N TRP A 188 47.04 -36.40 10.36
CA TRP A 188 48.28 -35.74 10.76
C TRP A 188 48.78 -34.72 9.71
N ASN A 189 48.31 -34.80 8.46
CA ASN A 189 48.67 -33.87 7.40
C ASN A 189 47.65 -32.74 7.20
N ASN A 190 46.52 -32.76 7.92
CA ASN A 190 45.47 -31.75 7.79
C ASN A 190 45.03 -31.29 9.19
N THR A 191 45.71 -30.27 9.71
CA THR A 191 45.51 -29.66 11.03
C THR A 191 44.04 -29.30 11.31
N GLY A 192 43.30 -30.21 11.95
CA GLY A 192 41.99 -29.97 12.53
C GLY A 192 40.78 -30.21 11.61
N LYS A 193 40.06 -31.32 11.88
CA LYS A 193 38.73 -31.71 11.35
C LYS A 193 38.69 -32.24 9.90
N LYS A 194 38.13 -33.45 9.72
CA LYS A 194 38.06 -34.23 8.45
C LYS A 194 36.87 -33.86 7.55
N TYR A 195 36.18 -32.75 7.82
CA TYR A 195 34.99 -32.31 7.08
C TYR A 195 35.35 -31.41 5.88
N PRO A 196 34.52 -31.28 4.84
CA PRO A 196 34.79 -30.42 3.71
C PRO A 196 34.59 -28.96 4.11
N LYS A 197 35.49 -28.08 3.66
CA LYS A 197 35.34 -26.62 3.86
C LYS A 197 34.22 -26.03 3.01
N ASN A 198 34.07 -26.59 1.82
CA ASN A 198 33.03 -26.21 0.85
C ASN A 198 31.76 -27.02 1.10
N LEU A 199 30.62 -26.40 0.84
CA LEU A 199 29.32 -27.05 0.89
C LEU A 199 29.29 -28.15 -0.16
N GLN A 200 28.86 -29.33 0.26
CA GLN A 200 28.67 -30.47 -0.63
C GLN A 200 27.18 -30.66 -0.89
N GLY A 201 26.87 -31.22 -2.05
CA GLY A 201 25.53 -31.61 -2.43
C GLY A 201 25.50 -32.93 -3.18
N ALA A 202 24.42 -33.68 -3.00
CA ALA A 202 24.18 -34.90 -3.74
C ALA A 202 22.69 -35.09 -4.03
N THR A 203 22.40 -35.98 -4.97
CA THR A 203 21.03 -36.34 -5.34
C THR A 203 20.77 -37.78 -4.93
N VAL A 204 19.69 -38.00 -4.20
CA VAL A 204 19.29 -39.30 -3.67
C VAL A 204 17.84 -39.59 -4.00
N ASN A 205 17.47 -40.87 -4.07
CA ASN A 205 16.08 -41.27 -4.22
C ASN A 205 15.50 -41.63 -2.85
N VAL A 206 14.31 -41.12 -2.55
CA VAL A 206 13.53 -41.49 -1.37
C VAL A 206 13.15 -42.96 -1.46
N GLY A 207 13.35 -43.71 -0.39
CA GLY A 207 12.99 -45.12 -0.31
C GLY A 207 11.51 -45.34 -0.02
N ASN A 208 11.00 -46.49 -0.48
CA ASN A 208 9.68 -46.98 -0.07
C ASN A 208 9.72 -47.46 1.38
N ASP A 209 8.68 -47.19 2.17
CA ASP A 209 8.64 -47.56 3.59
C ASP A 209 8.79 -49.06 3.85
N SER A 210 8.24 -49.91 2.99
CA SER A 210 8.41 -51.36 3.07
C SER A 210 9.87 -51.77 2.88
N LEU A 211 10.56 -51.15 1.93
CA LEU A 211 11.97 -51.39 1.65
C LEU A 211 12.87 -50.85 2.77
N CYS A 212 12.61 -49.62 3.23
CA CYS A 212 13.29 -49.05 4.39
C CYS A 212 13.14 -49.95 5.63
N THR A 213 11.93 -50.46 5.90
CA THR A 213 11.66 -51.36 7.03
C THR A 213 12.39 -52.68 6.90
N SER A 214 12.47 -53.24 5.69
CA SER A 214 13.20 -54.49 5.41
C SER A 214 14.71 -54.34 5.66
N LEU A 215 15.29 -53.23 5.20
CA LEU A 215 16.73 -52.99 5.27
C LEU A 215 17.21 -52.49 6.63
N LEU A 216 16.39 -51.71 7.35
CA LEU A 216 16.76 -51.08 8.62
C LEU A 216 16.18 -51.81 9.85
N GLY A 217 15.21 -52.70 9.64
CA GLY A 217 14.47 -53.40 10.68
C GLY A 217 13.32 -52.57 11.28
N SER A 218 12.20 -53.23 11.53
CA SER A 218 10.97 -52.61 12.07
C SER A 218 11.12 -52.05 13.49
N SER A 219 12.11 -52.53 14.26
CA SER A 219 12.45 -51.99 15.56
C SER A 219 13.07 -50.59 15.48
N ASN A 220 13.86 -50.31 14.43
CA ASN A 220 14.66 -49.09 14.30
C ASN A 220 14.00 -48.05 13.39
N TYR A 221 13.37 -48.47 12.29
CA TYR A 221 12.73 -47.55 11.33
C TYR A 221 11.25 -47.39 11.63
N LYS A 222 10.82 -46.14 11.87
CA LYS A 222 9.43 -45.77 12.16
C LYS A 222 8.85 -44.91 11.03
N PRO A 223 8.12 -45.50 10.06
CA PRO A 223 7.66 -44.81 8.84
C PRO A 223 6.88 -43.51 9.04
N ILE A 224 6.20 -43.35 10.19
CA ILE A 224 5.45 -42.13 10.54
C ILE A 224 6.42 -40.98 10.84
N SER A 225 7.40 -41.21 11.72
CA SER A 225 8.39 -40.20 12.14
C SER A 225 9.57 -40.06 11.17
N MET A 226 9.81 -41.06 10.32
CA MET A 226 11.05 -41.17 9.54
C MET A 226 10.76 -41.43 8.06
N LEU A 227 11.72 -41.07 7.21
CA LEU A 227 11.85 -41.49 5.82
C LEU A 227 13.29 -41.95 5.58
N CYS A 228 13.51 -42.87 4.65
CA CYS A 228 14.86 -43.22 4.23
C CYS A 228 15.14 -42.74 2.80
N ALA A 229 16.40 -42.49 2.46
CA ALA A 229 16.84 -42.14 1.11
C ALA A 229 18.28 -42.61 0.84
N GLY A 230 18.67 -42.69 -0.43
CA GLY A 230 20.02 -43.12 -0.83
C GLY A 230 20.14 -44.61 -1.15
N LEU A 231 19.04 -45.28 -1.50
CA LEU A 231 19.04 -46.67 -1.94
C LEU A 231 19.70 -46.82 -3.33
N VAL A 232 20.62 -47.78 -3.44
CA VAL A 232 21.39 -48.10 -4.64
C VAL A 232 20.53 -48.71 -5.74
N ASP A 233 20.71 -48.24 -6.97
CA ASP A 233 20.61 -49.08 -8.17
C ASP A 233 21.84 -50.00 -8.16
N ILE A 234 21.61 -51.31 -8.19
CA ILE A 234 22.64 -52.36 -8.06
C ILE A 234 23.67 -52.39 -9.19
N ASN A 235 23.62 -51.43 -10.13
CA ASN A 235 24.50 -51.33 -11.29
C ASN A 235 25.52 -50.16 -11.23
N LEU A 236 25.60 -49.41 -10.12
CA LEU A 236 26.59 -48.32 -9.95
C LEU A 236 27.54 -48.63 -8.80
N ASP A 237 28.85 -48.57 -9.08
CA ASP A 237 29.98 -48.85 -8.16
C ASP A 237 30.11 -47.87 -6.95
N PHE A 238 29.13 -47.00 -6.69
CA PHE A 238 29.19 -46.00 -5.61
C PHE A 238 27.83 -45.72 -4.94
N ILE A 239 27.83 -45.73 -3.61
CA ILE A 239 26.68 -45.41 -2.74
C ILE A 239 26.71 -43.92 -2.39
N VAL A 240 25.54 -43.26 -2.37
CA VAL A 240 25.39 -41.84 -2.02
C VAL A 240 24.63 -41.68 -0.71
N ASP A 241 25.24 -41.09 0.31
CA ASP A 241 24.66 -40.98 1.65
C ASP A 241 25.08 -39.72 2.42
N ALA A 242 24.20 -39.20 3.29
CA ALA A 242 24.51 -38.12 4.23
C ALA A 242 25.29 -38.68 5.43
N CYS A 243 26.23 -37.90 5.98
CA CYS A 243 27.16 -38.42 6.97
C CYS A 243 27.30 -37.53 8.21
N GLN A 244 28.15 -37.95 9.15
CA GLN A 244 28.45 -37.22 10.38
C GLN A 244 28.80 -35.76 10.11
N GLY A 245 28.06 -34.81 10.69
CA GLY A 245 28.21 -33.36 10.45
C GLY A 245 27.23 -32.77 9.43
N ASP A 246 26.46 -33.61 8.72
CA ASP A 246 25.29 -33.19 7.93
C ASP A 246 24.01 -33.18 8.75
N SER A 247 24.00 -33.80 9.95
CA SER A 247 22.86 -33.87 10.87
C SER A 247 22.13 -32.55 11.01
N GLY A 248 20.81 -32.57 10.89
CA GLY A 248 19.98 -31.37 10.90
C GLY A 248 19.88 -30.66 9.54
N GLY A 249 20.71 -31.00 8.56
CA GLY A 249 20.66 -30.49 7.19
C GLY A 249 19.43 -30.96 6.40
N PRO A 250 19.16 -30.33 5.24
CA PRO A 250 17.99 -30.60 4.43
C PRO A 250 18.09 -31.89 3.61
N LEU A 251 16.98 -32.60 3.51
CA LEU A 251 16.61 -33.39 2.33
C LEU A 251 15.46 -32.65 1.62
N ALA A 252 15.76 -32.08 0.45
CA ALA A 252 14.88 -31.20 -0.29
C ALA A 252 14.33 -31.86 -1.56
N THR A 253 13.02 -31.85 -1.76
CA THR A 253 12.36 -32.31 -2.99
C THR A 253 11.79 -31.13 -3.77
N SER A 254 11.65 -31.27 -5.09
CA SER A 254 11.06 -30.24 -5.95
C SER A 254 9.69 -30.71 -6.46
N VAL A 255 8.65 -29.91 -6.22
CA VAL A 255 7.28 -30.16 -6.71
C VAL A 255 6.76 -28.87 -7.35
N GLY A 256 6.41 -28.94 -8.64
CA GLY A 256 5.90 -27.78 -9.39
C GLY A 256 6.88 -26.60 -9.42
N GLY A 257 8.19 -26.87 -9.47
CA GLY A 257 9.25 -25.86 -9.49
C GLY A 257 9.54 -25.22 -8.12
N LYS A 258 8.93 -25.70 -7.03
CA LYS A 258 9.17 -25.24 -5.66
C LYS A 258 9.88 -26.29 -4.83
N TRP A 259 10.85 -25.86 -4.03
CA TRP A 259 11.58 -26.74 -3.11
C TRP A 259 10.86 -26.89 -1.77
N TYR A 260 10.83 -28.12 -1.26
CA TYR A 260 10.22 -28.49 0.01
C TYR A 260 11.21 -29.27 0.88
N LEU A 261 11.27 -28.94 2.18
CA LEU A 261 12.06 -29.65 3.17
C LEU A 261 11.35 -30.96 3.52
N SER A 262 11.56 -31.98 2.71
CA SER A 262 10.90 -33.28 2.90
C SER A 262 11.48 -34.08 4.05
N GLY A 263 12.79 -33.93 4.29
CA GLY A 263 13.48 -34.61 5.38
C GLY A 263 14.49 -33.72 6.09
N ILE A 264 14.85 -34.12 7.30
CA ILE A 264 15.97 -33.57 8.08
C ILE A 264 16.96 -34.71 8.30
N VAL A 265 18.24 -34.51 7.94
CA VAL A 265 19.29 -35.53 8.17
C VAL A 265 19.33 -35.90 9.65
N SER A 266 19.20 -37.19 9.97
CA SER A 266 19.03 -37.65 11.36
C SER A 266 20.07 -38.70 11.74
N TRP A 267 20.02 -39.91 11.17
CA TRP A 267 20.91 -41.01 11.53
C TRP A 267 21.11 -42.02 10.38
N GLY A 268 22.05 -42.96 10.56
CA GLY A 268 22.31 -44.08 9.64
C GLY A 268 23.26 -45.11 10.27
N PHE A 269 23.26 -46.35 9.77
CA PHE A 269 24.21 -47.39 10.20
C PHE A 269 25.56 -47.20 9.50
N GLY A 270 26.30 -46.18 9.96
CA GLY A 270 27.47 -45.68 9.23
C GLY A 270 27.06 -44.83 8.03
N CYS A 271 28.05 -44.22 7.38
CA CYS A 271 27.83 -43.49 6.14
C CYS A 271 28.15 -44.43 4.99
N SER A 272 27.19 -44.66 4.10
CA SER A 272 27.40 -45.44 2.88
C SER A 272 27.64 -46.96 3.10
N TRP A 273 26.95 -47.58 4.06
CA TRP A 273 26.77 -49.03 4.10
C TRP A 273 25.69 -49.47 3.09
N LEU A 274 25.44 -50.79 2.91
CA LEU A 274 24.35 -51.33 2.07
C LEU A 274 22.92 -50.91 2.52
N THR A 275 22.79 -49.97 3.45
CA THR A 275 21.54 -49.50 4.04
C THR A 275 21.34 -48.00 3.78
N PRO A 276 20.11 -47.53 3.54
CA PRO A 276 19.83 -46.13 3.26
C PRO A 276 20.06 -45.22 4.49
N GLY A 277 20.35 -43.94 4.25
CA GLY A 277 20.32 -42.90 5.28
C GLY A 277 18.90 -42.64 5.77
N VAL A 278 18.76 -42.27 7.05
CA VAL A 278 17.47 -42.01 7.70
C VAL A 278 17.32 -40.53 8.04
N TYR A 279 16.14 -40.02 7.72
CA TYR A 279 15.77 -38.63 7.85
C TYR A 279 14.46 -38.51 8.62
N THR A 280 14.28 -37.43 9.37
CA THR A 280 12.98 -37.12 9.97
C THR A 280 11.96 -36.81 8.89
N ASN A 281 10.80 -37.44 8.92
CA ASN A 281 9.69 -37.14 8.01
C ASN A 281 9.04 -35.81 8.37
N VAL A 282 9.42 -34.72 7.69
CA VAL A 282 8.99 -33.36 8.04
C VAL A 282 7.49 -33.17 7.91
N ALA A 283 6.84 -33.86 6.97
CA ALA A 283 5.39 -33.77 6.78
C ALA A 283 4.61 -34.15 8.05
N ASN A 284 5.12 -35.13 8.83
CA ASN A 284 4.51 -35.54 10.11
C ASN A 284 4.58 -34.42 11.18
N TYR A 285 5.52 -33.49 11.05
CA TYR A 285 5.73 -32.38 11.99
C TYR A 285 5.35 -31.01 11.39
N SER A 286 4.76 -31.01 10.19
CA SER A 286 4.46 -29.79 9.42
C SER A 286 3.63 -28.79 10.21
N ASN A 287 2.54 -29.23 10.85
CA ASN A 287 1.69 -28.38 11.67
C ASN A 287 2.44 -27.73 12.85
N TRP A 288 3.32 -28.48 13.51
CA TRP A 288 4.10 -27.94 14.62
C TRP A 288 5.14 -26.93 14.12
N ILE A 289 5.81 -27.22 13.00
CA ILE A 289 6.78 -26.30 12.38
C ILE A 289 6.06 -25.02 11.93
N THR A 290 4.96 -25.12 11.17
CA THR A 290 4.27 -23.94 10.64
C THR A 290 3.69 -23.08 11.77
N THR A 291 3.05 -23.69 12.77
CA THR A 291 2.47 -22.96 13.91
C THR A 291 3.52 -22.17 14.69
N ASN A 292 4.72 -22.73 14.88
CA ASN A 292 5.74 -22.10 15.74
C ASN A 292 6.77 -21.25 14.99
N ALA A 293 7.10 -21.58 13.73
CA ALA A 293 8.18 -20.95 12.96
C ALA A 293 7.73 -20.19 11.71
N ILE A 294 6.50 -20.43 11.23
CA ILE A 294 5.94 -19.78 10.05
C ILE A 294 4.50 -19.33 10.36
N PRO A 295 4.31 -18.52 11.41
CA PRO A 295 2.98 -18.22 11.88
C PRO A 295 2.22 -17.42 10.80
N VAL A 296 0.96 -17.81 10.60
CA VAL A 296 0.10 -17.24 9.57
C VAL A 296 -0.37 -15.88 10.06
N LYS A 297 0.07 -14.82 9.38
CA LYS A 297 -0.36 -13.46 9.68
C LYS A 297 -1.60 -13.08 8.88
N TYR A 298 -2.49 -12.34 9.52
CA TYR A 298 -3.75 -11.88 8.93
C TYR A 298 -3.74 -10.36 8.78
N GLY A 299 -4.17 -9.90 7.60
CA GLY A 299 -4.20 -8.48 7.28
C GLY A 299 -5.42 -7.79 7.87
N VAL A 300 -5.22 -6.58 8.39
CA VAL A 300 -6.30 -5.62 8.64
C VAL A 300 -6.29 -4.57 7.54
N THR A 301 -7.43 -4.36 6.90
CA THR A 301 -7.61 -3.37 5.84
C THR A 301 -8.83 -2.50 6.12
N TYR A 302 -8.88 -1.34 5.47
CA TYR A 302 -9.93 -0.35 5.64
C TYR A 302 -10.63 -0.09 4.30
N ASN A 303 -11.93 0.16 4.34
CA ASN A 303 -12.77 0.39 3.16
C ASN A 303 -13.53 1.72 3.28
N VAL A 304 -13.53 2.50 2.20
CA VAL A 304 -14.16 3.83 2.11
C VAL A 304 -15.67 3.82 2.37
N ASN A 305 -16.32 2.67 2.14
CA ASN A 305 -17.75 2.40 2.33
C ASN A 305 -18.68 3.58 2.01
N GLY A 306 -18.78 3.93 0.72
CA GLY A 306 -19.65 5.01 0.25
C GLY A 306 -19.14 6.43 0.49
N SER A 307 -17.86 6.60 0.87
CA SER A 307 -17.20 7.92 0.89
C SER A 307 -17.30 8.63 -0.46
N SER A 308 -17.49 9.95 -0.43
CA SER A 308 -17.46 10.81 -1.64
C SER A 308 -16.06 11.33 -1.97
N SER A 309 -15.14 11.36 -1.01
CA SER A 309 -13.74 11.79 -1.20
C SER A 309 -12.82 11.28 -0.08
N GLY A 310 -11.53 11.58 -0.18
CA GLY A 310 -10.50 11.11 0.76
C GLY A 310 -10.01 9.69 0.49
N SER A 311 -9.13 9.19 1.35
CA SER A 311 -8.57 7.84 1.27
C SER A 311 -8.69 7.10 2.61
N VAL A 312 -8.66 5.78 2.56
CA VAL A 312 -8.59 4.96 3.78
C VAL A 312 -7.19 5.05 4.42
N PRO A 313 -7.09 4.88 5.75
CA PRO A 313 -5.80 4.78 6.41
C PRO A 313 -5.05 3.50 5.98
N ILE A 314 -3.71 3.57 5.98
CA ILE A 314 -2.83 2.43 5.72
C ILE A 314 -2.24 1.96 7.04
N ASP A 315 -2.50 0.70 7.39
CA ASP A 315 -1.91 0.05 8.55
C ASP A 315 -0.54 -0.54 8.20
N LEU A 316 0.52 0.15 8.60
CA LEU A 316 1.91 -0.27 8.37
C LEU A 316 2.36 -1.42 9.29
N ALA A 317 1.62 -1.72 10.36
CA ALA A 317 1.92 -2.84 11.26
C ALA A 317 1.22 -4.14 10.82
N SER A 318 0.20 -4.04 9.97
CA SER A 318 -0.42 -5.17 9.28
C SER A 318 0.60 -5.86 8.33
N PRO A 319 0.62 -7.20 8.25
CA PRO A 319 -0.30 -8.15 8.88
C PRO A 319 0.13 -8.61 10.28
N TYR A 320 -0.83 -9.10 11.07
CA TYR A 320 -0.65 -9.45 12.49
C TYR A 320 -0.78 -10.94 12.76
N GLU A 321 -0.13 -11.43 13.82
CA GLU A 321 -0.32 -12.81 14.31
C GLU A 321 -1.69 -12.98 14.99
N PRO A 322 -2.30 -14.17 14.98
CA PRO A 322 -3.52 -14.47 15.73
C PRO A 322 -3.39 -14.10 17.21
N SER A 323 -4.49 -13.67 17.81
CA SER A 323 -4.56 -13.21 19.21
C SER A 323 -3.79 -11.91 19.50
N THR A 324 -3.20 -11.26 18.50
CA THR A 324 -2.61 -9.92 18.65
C THR A 324 -3.72 -8.89 18.89
N VAL A 325 -3.53 -8.00 19.86
CA VAL A 325 -4.39 -6.83 20.06
C VAL A 325 -3.97 -5.75 19.06
N VAL A 326 -4.87 -5.41 18.14
CA VAL A 326 -4.69 -4.41 17.10
C VAL A 326 -5.40 -3.12 17.50
N THR A 327 -4.69 -1.99 17.44
CA THR A 327 -5.28 -0.65 17.60
C THR A 327 -5.80 -0.16 16.26
N LEU A 328 -7.07 0.22 16.20
CA LEU A 328 -7.68 0.73 14.97
C LEU A 328 -7.18 2.14 14.65
N LEU A 329 -6.94 2.39 13.38
CA LEU A 329 -6.59 3.70 12.87
C LEU A 329 -7.84 4.59 12.78
N GLY A 330 -7.70 5.87 13.11
CA GLY A 330 -8.75 6.87 12.88
C GLY A 330 -8.90 7.25 11.40
N ASN A 331 -9.67 8.31 11.12
CA ASN A 331 -9.87 8.84 9.77
C ASN A 331 -8.68 9.70 9.28
N SER A 332 -7.45 9.15 9.27
CA SER A 332 -6.25 9.91 8.92
C SER A 332 -6.16 10.27 7.42
N GLY A 333 -6.85 9.53 6.56
CA GLY A 333 -6.95 9.85 5.13
C GLY A 333 -8.08 10.83 4.78
N ASN A 334 -8.69 11.49 5.78
CA ASN A 334 -9.71 12.52 5.62
C ASN A 334 -10.89 12.07 4.74
N LEU A 335 -11.42 10.87 4.97
CA LEU A 335 -12.65 10.41 4.33
C LEU A 335 -13.78 11.38 4.61
N GLN A 336 -14.53 11.74 3.56
CA GLN A 336 -15.72 12.57 3.66
C GLN A 336 -16.84 11.97 2.83
N ARG A 337 -18.05 12.02 3.38
CA ARG A 337 -19.28 11.63 2.68
C ARG A 337 -20.29 12.77 2.76
N THR A 338 -20.62 13.37 1.63
CA THR A 338 -21.56 14.51 1.54
C THR A 338 -22.86 14.19 2.28
N GLY A 339 -23.23 15.04 3.25
CA GLY A 339 -24.43 14.87 4.07
C GLY A 339 -24.30 13.92 5.26
N TYR A 340 -23.11 13.40 5.56
CA TYR A 340 -22.86 12.49 6.69
C TYR A 340 -21.64 12.93 7.52
N ASN A 341 -21.60 12.50 8.78
CA ASN A 341 -20.43 12.55 9.65
C ASN A 341 -19.75 11.17 9.66
N PHE A 342 -18.41 11.15 9.69
CA PHE A 342 -17.67 9.92 9.94
C PHE A 342 -17.87 9.50 11.40
N ALA A 343 -18.53 8.38 11.62
CA ALA A 343 -18.87 7.87 12.96
C ALA A 343 -17.81 6.90 13.50
N GLY A 344 -17.04 6.28 12.61
CA GLY A 344 -16.03 5.28 12.96
C GLY A 344 -15.93 4.17 11.92
N TRP A 345 -15.65 2.95 12.37
CA TRP A 345 -15.50 1.77 11.53
C TRP A 345 -16.48 0.67 11.94
N ASN A 346 -16.88 -0.19 11.01
CA ASN A 346 -17.70 -1.36 11.27
C ASN A 346 -17.10 -2.61 10.61
N THR A 347 -17.31 -3.78 11.19
CA THR A 347 -16.86 -5.05 10.58
C THR A 347 -17.70 -5.48 9.38
N GLU A 348 -18.89 -4.90 9.18
CA GLU A 348 -19.79 -5.17 8.07
C GLU A 348 -20.12 -3.88 7.30
N PRO A 349 -20.25 -3.93 5.96
CA PRO A 349 -20.49 -2.75 5.13
C PRO A 349 -21.84 -2.08 5.38
N ASN A 350 -22.86 -2.86 5.76
CA ASN A 350 -24.21 -2.39 6.08
C ASN A 350 -24.34 -1.84 7.52
N GLY A 351 -23.28 -1.90 8.33
CA GLY A 351 -23.29 -1.46 9.71
C GLY A 351 -23.86 -2.47 10.73
N SER A 352 -24.25 -3.69 10.33
CA SER A 352 -24.77 -4.71 11.26
C SER A 352 -23.68 -5.42 12.07
N GLY A 353 -22.42 -5.19 11.73
CA GLY A 353 -21.26 -5.75 12.42
C GLY A 353 -20.91 -5.00 13.70
N THR A 354 -19.73 -5.31 14.23
CA THR A 354 -19.20 -4.63 15.41
C THR A 354 -18.78 -3.21 15.04
N SER A 355 -19.30 -2.22 15.76
CA SER A 355 -19.01 -0.80 15.55
C SER A 355 -17.87 -0.31 16.45
N TYR A 356 -16.94 0.43 15.87
CA TYR A 356 -15.81 1.06 16.55
C TYR A 356 -15.85 2.56 16.32
N ALA A 357 -16.01 3.34 17.39
CA ALA A 357 -16.18 4.80 17.29
C ALA A 357 -14.95 5.53 16.71
N ALA A 358 -15.14 6.74 16.17
CA ALA A 358 -14.06 7.55 15.59
C ALA A 358 -13.00 8.09 16.59
N THR A 359 -12.97 7.62 17.83
CA THR A 359 -12.09 8.12 18.91
C THR A 359 -10.61 7.76 18.77
N GLY A 360 -10.27 6.84 17.86
CA GLY A 360 -8.88 6.44 17.58
C GLY A 360 -8.19 5.62 18.68
N ILE A 361 -8.92 5.19 19.70
CA ILE A 361 -8.41 4.36 20.82
C ILE A 361 -9.00 2.95 20.83
N ASN A 362 -9.80 2.60 19.83
CA ASN A 362 -10.42 1.28 19.78
C ASN A 362 -9.38 0.22 19.48
N THR A 363 -9.54 -0.92 20.12
CA THR A 363 -8.70 -2.10 19.89
C THR A 363 -9.58 -3.31 19.65
N PHE A 364 -9.08 -4.28 18.88
CA PHE A 364 -9.67 -5.61 18.79
C PHE A 364 -8.58 -6.68 18.72
N THR A 365 -8.93 -7.90 19.11
CA THR A 365 -8.03 -9.04 18.99
C THR A 365 -8.23 -9.68 17.61
N ILE A 366 -7.16 -9.76 16.81
CA ILE A 366 -7.25 -10.36 15.48
C ILE A 366 -7.40 -11.89 15.58
N GLY A 367 -8.36 -12.43 14.83
CA GLY A 367 -8.62 -13.86 14.75
C GLY A 367 -7.73 -14.58 13.72
N ALA A 368 -8.14 -15.78 13.32
CA ALA A 368 -7.47 -16.59 12.29
C ALA A 368 -7.97 -16.27 10.86
N SER A 369 -8.31 -15.00 10.59
CA SER A 369 -8.77 -14.53 9.29
C SER A 369 -8.47 -13.04 9.09
N ALA A 370 -8.28 -12.62 7.83
CA ALA A 370 -8.14 -11.20 7.50
C ALA A 370 -9.42 -10.44 7.84
N VAL A 371 -9.29 -9.17 8.23
CA VAL A 371 -10.40 -8.30 8.63
C VAL A 371 -10.43 -7.06 7.73
N THR A 372 -11.60 -6.74 7.19
CA THR A 372 -11.86 -5.47 6.51
C THR A 372 -12.78 -4.62 7.38
N LEU A 373 -12.36 -3.38 7.67
CA LEU A 373 -13.13 -2.41 8.43
C LEU A 373 -13.75 -1.38 7.49
N TYR A 374 -15.06 -1.23 7.52
CA TYR A 374 -15.84 -0.37 6.64
C TYR A 374 -16.16 0.95 7.32
N ALA A 375 -15.95 2.07 6.63
CA ALA A 375 -16.30 3.38 7.19
C ALA A 375 -17.79 3.42 7.57
N GLN A 376 -18.07 3.85 8.80
CA GLN A 376 -19.41 3.98 9.33
C GLN A 376 -19.80 5.46 9.38
N TRP A 377 -21.02 5.76 8.96
CA TRP A 377 -21.48 7.12 8.72
C TRP A 377 -22.77 7.40 9.47
N THR A 378 -22.87 8.56 10.11
CA THR A 378 -24.13 9.07 10.67
C THR A 378 -24.69 10.18 9.80
N ILE A 379 -25.97 10.10 9.46
CA ILE A 379 -26.62 11.10 8.62
C ILE A 379 -26.65 12.46 9.33
N ARG A 380 -26.32 13.54 8.62
CA ARG A 380 -26.39 14.91 9.15
C ARG A 380 -27.81 15.46 8.99
N SER A 381 -28.13 16.46 9.80
CA SER A 381 -29.36 17.23 9.67
C SER A 381 -29.04 18.71 9.43
N PHE A 382 -29.91 19.40 8.68
CA PHE A 382 -29.76 20.78 8.26
C PHE A 382 -31.06 21.54 8.49
N THR A 383 -30.97 22.85 8.74
CA THR A 383 -32.12 23.69 9.07
C THR A 383 -32.78 24.27 7.83
N VAL A 384 -34.10 24.44 7.88
CA VAL A 384 -34.88 25.26 6.94
C VAL A 384 -35.39 26.48 7.71
N THR A 385 -35.15 27.68 7.19
CA THR A 385 -35.65 28.94 7.75
C THR A 385 -36.35 29.78 6.69
N TYR A 386 -37.16 30.74 7.13
CA TYR A 386 -37.97 31.58 6.25
C TYR A 386 -37.57 33.05 6.38
N GLY A 387 -37.42 33.73 5.24
CA GLY A 387 -37.02 35.13 5.14
C GLY A 387 -38.13 36.00 4.55
N ALA A 388 -38.46 37.11 5.21
CA ALA A 388 -39.59 37.96 4.83
C ALA A 388 -39.45 38.67 3.46
N ASN A 389 -38.21 38.80 2.96
CA ASN A 389 -37.88 39.39 1.65
C ASN A 389 -38.67 40.69 1.32
N GLY A 390 -38.59 41.68 2.20
CA GLY A 390 -39.30 42.95 2.06
C GLY A 390 -40.73 42.96 2.59
N GLY A 391 -41.18 41.90 3.28
CA GLY A 391 -42.40 41.91 4.08
C GLY A 391 -42.38 43.01 5.14
N THR A 392 -43.51 43.70 5.31
CA THR A 392 -43.66 44.89 6.16
C THR A 392 -44.57 44.65 7.37
N GLU A 393 -45.27 43.52 7.40
CA GLU A 393 -46.23 43.17 8.45
C GLU A 393 -46.29 41.65 8.65
N GLY A 394 -46.86 41.22 9.77
CA GLY A 394 -46.89 39.81 10.17
C GLY A 394 -45.52 39.24 10.52
N SER A 395 -45.40 37.91 10.53
CA SER A 395 -44.15 37.21 10.80
C SER A 395 -43.94 36.06 9.82
N VAL A 396 -42.68 35.70 9.56
CA VAL A 396 -42.35 34.47 8.84
C VAL A 396 -42.77 33.23 9.65
N PRO A 397 -43.13 32.11 9.01
CA PRO A 397 -43.47 30.88 9.71
C PRO A 397 -42.24 30.27 10.41
N LEU A 398 -42.49 29.60 11.54
CA LEU A 398 -41.47 28.86 12.29
C LEU A 398 -41.56 27.37 11.96
N ASP A 399 -40.48 26.80 11.43
CA ASP A 399 -40.34 25.36 11.24
C ASP A 399 -39.92 24.66 12.54
N VAL A 400 -40.90 24.20 13.30
CA VAL A 400 -40.68 23.47 14.56
C VAL A 400 -40.10 22.06 14.36
N ALA A 401 -40.14 21.52 13.13
CA ALA A 401 -39.59 20.21 12.81
C ALA A 401 -38.12 20.28 12.37
N SER A 402 -37.56 21.48 12.16
CA SER A 402 -36.13 21.65 11.93
C SER A 402 -35.29 21.23 13.15
N PRO A 403 -34.09 20.64 12.94
CA PRO A 403 -33.45 20.37 11.65
C PRO A 403 -33.93 19.05 11.00
N HIS A 404 -33.82 18.98 9.68
CA HIS A 404 -34.24 17.84 8.87
C HIS A 404 -33.04 17.04 8.35
N GLN A 405 -33.17 15.72 8.24
CA GLN A 405 -32.08 14.84 7.79
C GLN A 405 -31.70 15.11 6.32
N TYR A 406 -30.44 14.90 5.97
CA TYR A 406 -30.00 14.96 4.57
C TYR A 406 -30.84 14.05 3.66
N ASN A 407 -31.20 14.52 2.46
CA ASN A 407 -32.09 13.85 1.51
C ASN A 407 -33.51 13.55 2.01
N SER A 408 -33.93 13.99 3.20
CA SER A 408 -35.34 13.89 3.58
C SER A 408 -36.18 14.90 2.82
N ALA A 409 -37.43 14.54 2.52
CA ALA A 409 -38.42 15.47 2.01
C ALA A 409 -38.99 16.32 3.16
N VAL A 410 -39.02 17.64 2.98
CA VAL A 410 -39.51 18.62 3.95
C VAL A 410 -40.66 19.37 3.34
N THR A 411 -41.83 19.36 3.98
CA THR A 411 -42.98 20.15 3.54
C THR A 411 -42.71 21.63 3.76
N VAL A 412 -42.82 22.44 2.70
CA VAL A 412 -42.67 23.88 2.76
C VAL A 412 -43.92 24.47 3.43
N LEU A 413 -43.72 25.29 4.46
CA LEU A 413 -44.80 25.87 5.25
C LEU A 413 -45.55 26.93 4.44
N SER A 414 -46.87 26.97 4.57
CA SER A 414 -47.69 28.09 4.10
C SER A 414 -47.43 29.34 4.95
N ASN A 415 -48.02 30.46 4.55
CA ASN A 415 -47.89 31.75 5.24
C ASN A 415 -48.68 31.81 6.56
N THR A 416 -48.35 30.95 7.52
CA THR A 416 -49.09 30.81 8.80
C THR A 416 -48.93 32.01 9.73
N GLY A 417 -47.85 32.78 9.58
CA GLY A 417 -47.61 34.00 10.35
C GLY A 417 -48.26 35.26 9.78
N ASN A 418 -49.15 35.12 8.79
CA ASN A 418 -49.82 36.22 8.10
C ASN A 418 -48.84 37.30 7.60
N LEU A 419 -47.69 36.86 7.06
CA LEU A 419 -46.69 37.75 6.49
C LEU A 419 -47.31 38.54 5.34
N GLY A 420 -47.24 39.86 5.41
CA GLY A 420 -47.77 40.76 4.39
C GLY A 420 -46.74 41.76 3.91
N ARG A 421 -47.03 42.37 2.77
CA ARG A 421 -46.23 43.44 2.18
C ARG A 421 -47.16 44.43 1.49
N THR A 422 -47.20 45.67 1.97
CA THR A 422 -48.12 46.69 1.45
C THR A 422 -47.98 46.87 -0.07
N GLY A 423 -49.09 46.69 -0.80
CA GLY A 423 -49.16 46.78 -2.26
C GLY A 423 -48.76 45.51 -3.02
N TYR A 424 -48.63 44.37 -2.31
CA TYR A 424 -48.25 43.08 -2.87
C TYR A 424 -49.05 41.93 -2.26
N THR A 425 -49.32 40.92 -3.07
CA THR A 425 -49.86 39.63 -2.64
C THR A 425 -48.74 38.61 -2.44
N PHE A 426 -48.84 37.79 -1.40
CA PHE A 426 -47.90 36.70 -1.14
C PHE A 426 -48.10 35.57 -2.16
N ALA A 427 -47.08 35.34 -2.99
CA ALA A 427 -47.13 34.36 -4.08
C ALA A 427 -46.61 32.97 -3.66
N GLY A 428 -45.79 32.92 -2.60
CA GLY A 428 -45.12 31.71 -2.17
C GLY A 428 -43.71 31.98 -1.67
N TRP A 429 -42.86 30.97 -1.71
CA TRP A 429 -41.46 31.03 -1.28
C TRP A 429 -40.50 30.75 -2.43
N ASN A 430 -39.24 31.16 -2.31
CA ASN A 430 -38.19 30.83 -3.26
C ASN A 430 -36.87 30.53 -2.54
N THR A 431 -36.06 29.63 -3.08
CA THR A 431 -34.75 29.29 -2.48
C THR A 431 -33.72 30.41 -2.64
N GLU A 432 -33.94 31.38 -3.53
CA GLU A 432 -33.06 32.52 -3.78
C GLU A 432 -33.77 33.84 -3.52
N LEU A 433 -33.03 34.80 -2.95
CA LEU A 433 -33.56 36.12 -2.56
C LEU A 433 -34.15 36.90 -3.74
N ASN A 434 -33.54 36.78 -4.91
CA ASN A 434 -33.93 37.47 -6.15
C ASN A 434 -35.05 36.74 -6.93
N GLY A 435 -35.54 35.59 -6.45
CA GLY A 435 -36.54 34.77 -7.13
C GLY A 435 -36.02 33.86 -8.25
N SER A 436 -34.71 33.79 -8.51
CA SER A 436 -34.17 32.90 -9.55
C SER A 436 -34.06 31.43 -9.15
N GLY A 437 -34.35 31.11 -7.89
CA GLY A 437 -34.29 29.77 -7.34
C GLY A 437 -35.54 28.95 -7.60
N THR A 438 -35.65 27.82 -6.91
CA THR A 438 -36.86 26.99 -6.94
C THR A 438 -38.00 27.72 -6.23
N SER A 439 -39.12 27.88 -6.93
CA SER A 439 -40.32 28.52 -6.38
C SER A 439 -41.24 27.48 -5.76
N PHE A 440 -41.81 27.83 -4.62
CA PHE A 440 -42.83 27.05 -3.92
C PHE A 440 -44.11 27.85 -3.81
N THR A 441 -45.26 27.24 -4.10
CA THR A 441 -46.55 27.94 -4.10
C THR A 441 -47.04 28.27 -2.69
N ALA A 442 -47.94 29.25 -2.58
CA ALA A 442 -48.51 29.69 -1.31
C ALA A 442 -49.37 28.63 -0.56
N SER A 443 -49.72 27.51 -1.21
CA SER A 443 -50.56 26.45 -0.62
C SER A 443 -49.90 25.71 0.54
N GLY A 444 -48.56 25.71 0.62
CA GLY A 444 -47.80 24.97 1.64
C GLY A 444 -47.88 23.45 1.52
N SER A 445 -48.18 22.93 0.32
CA SER A 445 -48.29 21.48 0.07
C SER A 445 -47.07 20.87 -0.64
N GLU A 446 -46.12 21.70 -1.06
CA GLU A 446 -44.97 21.28 -1.84
C GLU A 446 -43.80 20.86 -0.94
N SER A 447 -42.94 19.97 -1.44
CA SER A 447 -41.82 19.41 -0.69
C SER A 447 -40.47 19.88 -1.23
N LEU A 448 -39.58 20.30 -0.34
CA LEU A 448 -38.16 20.54 -0.56
C LEU A 448 -37.37 19.28 -0.16
N THR A 449 -36.47 18.79 -1.02
CA THR A 449 -35.51 17.75 -0.63
C THR A 449 -34.29 18.40 0.03
N MET A 450 -33.95 17.99 1.25
CA MET A 450 -32.84 18.59 1.99
C MET A 450 -31.47 18.29 1.38
N GLY A 451 -30.77 19.35 0.99
CA GLY A 451 -29.37 19.31 0.56
C GLY A 451 -28.39 19.18 1.72
N ALA A 452 -27.09 19.29 1.41
CA ALA A 452 -26.00 19.18 2.39
C ALA A 452 -25.67 20.50 3.11
N THR A 453 -26.58 21.47 3.09
CA THR A 453 -26.45 22.80 3.70
C THR A 453 -27.79 23.26 4.23
N ALA A 454 -27.77 24.22 5.17
CA ALA A 454 -28.98 24.92 5.59
C ALA A 454 -29.64 25.67 4.41
N VAL A 455 -30.97 25.79 4.44
CA VAL A 455 -31.75 26.46 3.40
C VAL A 455 -32.52 27.63 4.03
N ILE A 456 -32.54 28.76 3.32
CA ILE A 456 -33.41 29.90 3.63
C ILE A 456 -34.41 30.04 2.48
N LEU A 457 -35.70 30.03 2.79
CA LEU A 457 -36.80 30.23 1.86
C LEU A 457 -37.29 31.68 1.95
N TYR A 458 -37.20 32.42 0.85
CA TYR A 458 -37.52 33.85 0.77
C TYR A 458 -38.91 34.09 0.21
N ALA A 459 -39.70 34.95 0.85
CA ALA A 459 -41.03 35.28 0.38
C ALA A 459 -41.00 35.85 -1.04
N GLN A 460 -41.92 35.40 -1.89
CA GLN A 460 -42.16 35.93 -3.22
C GLN A 460 -43.44 36.75 -3.23
N TRP A 461 -43.39 37.90 -3.91
CA TRP A 461 -44.42 38.92 -3.86
C TRP A 461 -44.87 39.27 -5.28
N LEU A 462 -46.18 39.25 -5.53
CA LEU A 462 -46.78 39.74 -6.76
C LEU A 462 -47.35 41.13 -6.49
N ILE A 463 -46.94 42.12 -7.29
CA ILE A 463 -47.47 43.48 -7.16
C ILE A 463 -48.98 43.49 -7.42
N GLU A 464 -49.73 44.17 -6.57
CA GLU A 464 -51.18 44.31 -6.75
C GLU A 464 -51.46 45.17 -7.98
N PRO A 465 -52.46 44.83 -8.82
CA PRO A 465 -52.71 45.52 -10.09
C PRO A 465 -52.89 47.04 -9.96
N GLU A 466 -53.57 47.49 -8.91
CA GLU A 466 -53.78 48.90 -8.60
C GLU A 466 -52.47 49.65 -8.27
N PHE A 467 -51.55 49.02 -7.54
CA PHE A 467 -50.24 49.56 -7.25
C PHE A 467 -49.32 49.54 -8.47
N ALA A 468 -49.44 48.53 -9.34
CA ALA A 468 -48.70 48.46 -10.59
C ALA A 468 -49.07 49.61 -11.54
N VAL A 469 -50.37 49.91 -11.67
CA VAL A 469 -50.86 51.05 -12.46
C VAL A 469 -50.35 52.38 -11.88
N ALA A 470 -50.39 52.54 -10.55
CA ALA A 470 -49.88 53.74 -9.88
C ALA A 470 -48.36 53.93 -10.09
N GLN A 471 -47.56 52.86 -9.99
CA GLN A 471 -46.11 52.93 -10.24
C GLN A 471 -45.79 53.24 -11.71
N ALA A 472 -46.51 52.66 -12.66
CA ALA A 472 -46.35 52.95 -14.07
C ALA A 472 -46.69 54.42 -14.39
N ALA A 473 -47.79 54.94 -13.83
CA ALA A 473 -48.17 56.33 -13.96
C ALA A 473 -47.13 57.29 -13.34
N ALA A 474 -46.58 56.95 -12.17
CA ALA A 474 -45.53 57.72 -11.53
C ALA A 474 -44.21 57.73 -12.34
N ALA A 475 -43.83 56.58 -12.92
CA ALA A 475 -42.67 56.48 -13.79
C ALA A 475 -42.83 57.30 -15.08
N GLN A 476 -44.04 57.29 -15.67
CA GLN A 476 -44.35 58.12 -16.82
C GLN A 476 -44.31 59.61 -16.47
N ALA A 477 -44.91 60.02 -15.35
CA ALA A 477 -44.85 61.40 -14.88
C ALA A 477 -43.41 61.87 -14.61
N ALA A 478 -42.56 61.00 -14.05
CA ALA A 478 -41.13 61.30 -13.85
C ALA A 478 -40.37 61.46 -15.17
N ALA A 479 -40.67 60.62 -16.17
CA ALA A 479 -40.08 60.73 -17.50
C ALA A 479 -40.51 62.03 -18.22
N GLU A 480 -41.79 62.40 -18.11
CA GLU A 480 -42.34 63.64 -18.67
C GLU A 480 -41.72 64.88 -17.97
N ALA A 481 -41.58 64.86 -16.64
CA ALA A 481 -40.92 65.93 -15.89
C ALA A 481 -39.44 66.08 -16.27
N ALA A 482 -38.71 64.97 -16.45
CA ALA A 482 -37.32 64.99 -16.90
C ALA A 482 -37.18 65.55 -18.32
N ALA A 483 -38.09 65.19 -19.24
CA ALA A 483 -38.13 65.72 -20.60
C ALA A 483 -38.44 67.23 -20.61
N ALA A 484 -39.37 67.68 -19.77
CA ALA A 484 -39.70 69.10 -19.61
C ALA A 484 -38.50 69.92 -19.07
N ALA A 485 -37.78 69.38 -18.08
CA ALA A 485 -36.59 70.02 -17.52
C ALA A 485 -35.44 70.11 -18.55
N ASP A 486 -35.19 69.05 -19.33
CA ASP A 486 -34.19 69.08 -20.41
C ASP A 486 -34.56 70.13 -21.47
N LEU A 487 -35.83 70.18 -21.88
CA LEU A 487 -36.33 71.17 -22.83
C LEU A 487 -36.17 72.59 -22.30
N ALA A 488 -36.54 72.86 -21.05
CA ALA A 488 -36.36 74.17 -20.42
C ALA A 488 -34.89 74.59 -20.34
N SER A 489 -33.98 73.68 -19.98
CA SER A 489 -32.55 73.97 -19.86
C SER A 489 -31.90 74.46 -21.17
N ARG A 490 -32.42 74.01 -22.32
CA ARG A 490 -31.93 74.38 -23.65
C ARG A 490 -32.80 75.43 -24.34
N THR A 491 -33.87 75.91 -23.69
CA THR A 491 -34.76 76.92 -24.24
C THR A 491 -34.22 78.32 -23.93
N VAL A 492 -34.19 79.16 -24.95
CA VAL A 492 -33.77 80.56 -24.87
C VAL A 492 -34.93 81.44 -25.30
N THR A 493 -35.45 82.25 -24.38
CA THR A 493 -36.62 83.11 -24.59
C THR A 493 -36.21 84.58 -24.50
N VAL A 494 -36.18 85.33 -25.62
CA VAL A 494 -36.36 86.81 -25.80
C VAL A 494 -35.71 87.39 -27.08
N ASN A 495 -36.25 88.55 -27.48
CA ASN A 495 -36.00 89.36 -28.68
C ASN A 495 -34.62 90.08 -28.74
N ASN A 496 -33.48 89.40 -28.90
CA ASN A 496 -32.26 89.97 -29.58
C ASN A 496 -31.01 89.07 -29.60
N LYS A 497 -29.92 89.60 -30.21
CA LYS A 497 -28.59 88.98 -30.38
C LYS A 497 -27.95 88.46 -29.07
N PHE A 498 -27.58 87.18 -29.01
CA PHE A 498 -27.01 86.53 -27.82
C PHE A 498 -25.48 86.41 -27.82
N ALA A 499 -24.84 86.59 -26.66
CA ALA A 499 -23.41 86.33 -26.50
C ALA A 499 -23.11 84.82 -26.52
N VAL A 500 -22.10 84.40 -27.30
CA VAL A 500 -21.76 82.98 -27.51
C VAL A 500 -21.47 82.24 -26.21
N LYS A 501 -20.77 82.89 -25.28
CA LYS A 501 -20.29 82.26 -24.06
C LYS A 501 -21.44 81.88 -23.11
N ALA A 502 -22.42 82.77 -22.97
CA ALA A 502 -23.62 82.54 -22.18
C ALA A 502 -24.47 81.40 -22.79
N LEU A 503 -24.67 81.42 -24.11
CA LEU A 503 -25.37 80.33 -24.80
C LEU A 503 -24.69 78.98 -24.63
N ALA A 504 -23.36 78.95 -24.74
CA ALA A 504 -22.58 77.73 -24.55
C ALA A 504 -22.75 77.19 -23.13
N GLN A 505 -22.66 78.05 -22.10
CA GLN A 505 -22.87 77.64 -20.71
C GLN A 505 -24.29 77.12 -20.47
N GLN A 506 -25.31 77.78 -21.03
CA GLN A 506 -26.72 77.42 -20.85
C GLN A 506 -27.03 75.99 -21.33
N VAL A 507 -26.48 75.56 -22.46
CA VAL A 507 -26.66 74.18 -22.97
C VAL A 507 -25.59 73.20 -22.47
N GLY A 508 -24.92 73.55 -21.36
CA GLY A 508 -23.95 72.71 -20.68
C GLY A 508 -22.68 72.45 -21.49
N VAL A 509 -22.21 73.40 -22.30
CA VAL A 509 -20.86 73.30 -22.89
C VAL A 509 -19.84 73.62 -21.81
N PRO A 510 -18.93 72.67 -21.49
CA PRO A 510 -17.95 72.88 -20.45
C PRO A 510 -16.97 73.98 -20.84
N ILE A 511 -16.89 75.01 -20.01
CA ILE A 511 -15.96 76.13 -20.13
C ILE A 511 -15.29 76.30 -18.78
N VAL A 512 -14.00 76.02 -18.71
CA VAL A 512 -13.24 75.97 -17.46
C VAL A 512 -12.76 77.36 -17.06
N SER A 513 -12.29 78.16 -18.03
CA SER A 513 -11.76 79.50 -17.75
C SER A 513 -12.72 80.63 -18.15
N PRO A 514 -12.84 81.69 -17.32
CA PRO A 514 -13.43 82.96 -17.71
C PRO A 514 -12.74 83.60 -18.93
N LYS A 515 -11.48 83.25 -19.19
CA LYS A 515 -10.69 83.72 -20.35
C LYS A 515 -10.76 82.80 -21.57
N ALA A 516 -11.51 81.70 -21.51
CA ALA A 516 -11.69 80.79 -22.64
C ALA A 516 -12.28 81.50 -23.87
N LYS A 517 -11.70 81.26 -25.04
CA LYS A 517 -12.22 81.74 -26.33
C LYS A 517 -13.31 80.78 -26.80
N VAL A 518 -14.55 81.27 -26.82
CA VAL A 518 -15.71 80.51 -27.29
C VAL A 518 -16.17 81.06 -28.63
N THR A 519 -16.24 80.18 -29.63
CA THR A 519 -16.81 80.50 -30.95
C THR A 519 -17.90 79.52 -31.29
N PHE A 520 -18.75 79.84 -32.26
CA PHE A 520 -19.82 78.96 -32.69
C PHE A 520 -20.05 79.00 -34.19
N LYS A 521 -20.68 77.94 -34.70
CA LYS A 521 -21.23 77.81 -36.05
C LYS A 521 -22.66 77.32 -35.97
N VAL A 522 -23.54 77.92 -36.76
CA VAL A 522 -24.92 77.46 -36.92
C VAL A 522 -24.94 76.37 -37.99
N ALA A 523 -25.62 75.25 -37.74
CA ALA A 523 -25.80 74.21 -38.73
C ALA A 523 -26.60 74.73 -39.94
N ARG A 524 -26.30 74.24 -41.14
CA ARG A 524 -27.04 74.65 -42.36
C ARG A 524 -28.54 74.37 -42.23
N SER A 525 -28.90 73.26 -41.60
CA SER A 525 -30.30 72.88 -41.31
C SER A 525 -31.04 73.91 -40.46
N SER A 526 -30.33 74.69 -39.64
CA SER A 526 -30.92 75.69 -38.75
C SER A 526 -30.84 77.13 -39.30
N ALA A 527 -30.33 77.34 -40.52
CA ALA A 527 -30.13 78.68 -41.09
C ALA A 527 -31.43 79.49 -41.30
N ARG A 528 -32.58 78.81 -41.37
CA ARG A 528 -33.92 79.43 -41.42
C ARG A 528 -34.44 79.88 -40.04
N ILE A 529 -33.91 79.30 -38.97
CA ILE A 529 -34.34 79.51 -37.59
C ILE A 529 -33.42 80.53 -36.90
N CYS A 530 -32.11 80.40 -37.12
CA CYS A 530 -31.09 81.23 -36.48
C CYS A 530 -29.90 81.48 -37.42
N ALA A 531 -29.12 82.51 -37.14
CA ALA A 531 -27.92 82.85 -37.90
C ALA A 531 -26.84 83.50 -37.03
N LYS A 532 -25.59 83.48 -37.51
CA LYS A 532 -24.49 84.19 -36.88
C LYS A 532 -24.49 85.66 -37.29
N SER A 533 -24.46 86.58 -36.32
CA SER A 533 -24.33 88.03 -36.53
C SER A 533 -23.13 88.52 -35.71
N GLY A 534 -21.97 88.66 -36.36
CA GLY A 534 -20.70 88.92 -35.68
C GLY A 534 -20.35 87.80 -34.69
N SER A 535 -20.09 88.16 -33.43
CA SER A 535 -19.87 87.24 -32.31
C SER A 535 -21.17 86.88 -31.57
N LYS A 536 -22.35 87.12 -32.15
CA LYS A 536 -23.63 86.84 -31.51
C LYS A 536 -24.53 85.94 -32.35
N LEU A 537 -25.35 85.12 -31.70
CA LEU A 537 -26.41 84.36 -32.37
C LEU A 537 -27.64 85.26 -32.54
N LYS A 538 -28.21 85.34 -33.75
CA LYS A 538 -29.43 86.09 -34.07
C LYS A 538 -30.55 85.11 -34.42
N THR A 539 -31.74 85.34 -33.87
CA THR A 539 -32.96 84.59 -34.17
C THR A 539 -33.62 85.14 -35.44
N LYS A 540 -34.25 84.26 -36.21
CA LYS A 540 -35.08 84.64 -37.37
C LYS A 540 -36.53 84.25 -37.16
N LYS A 541 -36.76 83.06 -36.57
CA LYS A 541 -38.06 82.52 -36.19
C LYS A 541 -37.87 81.61 -34.97
N THR A 542 -38.95 81.39 -34.23
CA THR A 542 -39.06 80.37 -33.18
C THR A 542 -38.76 78.99 -33.75
N GLY A 543 -38.04 78.15 -33.01
CA GLY A 543 -37.72 76.78 -33.39
C GLY A 543 -36.36 76.28 -32.93
N ASN A 544 -36.02 75.05 -33.33
CA ASN A 544 -34.80 74.36 -32.90
C ASN A 544 -33.58 74.79 -33.71
N CYS A 545 -32.61 75.41 -33.04
CA CYS A 545 -31.36 75.90 -33.61
C CYS A 545 -30.20 74.99 -33.20
N VAL A 546 -29.64 74.24 -34.14
CA VAL A 546 -28.47 73.40 -33.94
C VAL A 546 -27.21 74.25 -34.10
N VAL A 547 -26.40 74.30 -33.05
CA VAL A 547 -25.18 75.10 -32.97
C VAL A 547 -24.00 74.23 -32.57
N THR A 548 -22.90 74.35 -33.31
CA THR A 548 -21.61 73.79 -32.92
C THR A 548 -20.78 74.85 -32.22
N PHE A 549 -20.51 74.65 -30.93
CA PHE A 549 -19.60 75.46 -30.15
C PHE A 549 -18.18 74.92 -30.27
N THR A 550 -17.21 75.82 -30.33
CA THR A 550 -15.78 75.51 -30.26
C THR A 550 -15.19 76.32 -29.10
N VAL A 551 -14.74 75.61 -28.06
CA VAL A 551 -14.13 76.20 -26.87
C VAL A 551 -12.63 75.96 -26.92
N GLN A 552 -11.87 77.04 -26.76
CA GLN A 552 -10.42 76.97 -26.62
C GLN A 552 -10.03 77.65 -25.30
N GLU A 553 -9.55 76.86 -24.35
CA GLU A 553 -9.06 77.35 -23.07
C GLU A 553 -7.78 78.19 -23.24
N PRO A 554 -7.44 79.09 -22.31
CA PRO A 554 -6.16 79.78 -22.34
C PRO A 554 -5.00 78.82 -22.06
N LYS A 555 -3.81 79.17 -22.57
CA LYS A 555 -2.57 78.39 -22.34
C LYS A 555 -2.27 78.32 -20.82
N PRO A 556 -2.08 77.12 -20.23
CA PRO A 556 -1.57 77.01 -18.87
C PRO A 556 -0.17 77.64 -18.77
N LYS A 557 0.18 78.29 -17.65
CA LYS A 557 1.55 78.82 -17.44
C LYS A 557 2.55 77.67 -17.62
N GLY A 558 3.34 77.71 -18.70
CA GLY A 558 4.34 76.69 -19.05
C GLY A 558 3.89 75.53 -19.95
N GLY A 559 2.62 75.42 -20.35
CA GLY A 559 2.10 74.26 -21.13
C GLY A 559 1.99 74.45 -22.65
N LYS A 560 1.72 73.39 -23.42
CA LYS A 560 1.40 73.49 -24.87
C LYS A 560 0.06 74.21 -25.11
N LYS A 561 -0.17 74.78 -26.30
CA LYS A 561 -1.46 75.41 -26.66
C LYS A 561 -2.59 74.36 -26.51
N PRO A 562 -3.66 74.65 -25.74
CA PRO A 562 -4.74 73.69 -25.54
C PRO A 562 -5.50 73.45 -26.84
N LYS A 563 -5.86 72.20 -27.08
CA LYS A 563 -6.68 71.79 -28.23
C LYS A 563 -8.09 72.35 -28.07
N ALA A 564 -8.65 72.92 -29.13
CA ALA A 564 -10.03 73.40 -29.10
C ALA A 564 -11.01 72.22 -29.09
N LYS A 565 -11.97 72.21 -28.17
CA LYS A 565 -13.03 71.20 -28.09
C LYS A 565 -14.26 71.67 -28.85
N LYS A 566 -14.75 70.85 -29.78
CA LYS A 566 -15.99 71.09 -30.52
C LYS A 566 -17.13 70.32 -29.87
N THR A 567 -18.26 70.98 -29.61
CA THR A 567 -19.46 70.38 -29.05
C THR A 567 -20.67 70.84 -29.85
N VAL A 568 -21.47 69.92 -30.36
CA VAL A 568 -22.74 70.23 -31.03
C VAL A 568 -23.85 70.19 -30.00
N LYS A 569 -24.69 71.22 -29.97
CA LYS A 569 -25.85 71.33 -29.08
C LYS A 569 -27.02 71.92 -29.83
N THR A 570 -28.22 71.50 -29.45
CA THR A 570 -29.47 72.07 -29.97
C THR A 570 -30.02 73.04 -28.95
N LEU A 571 -30.23 74.27 -29.37
CA LEU A 571 -30.96 75.30 -28.63
C LEU A 571 -32.40 75.27 -29.11
N VAL A 572 -33.34 75.42 -28.19
CA VAL A 572 -34.73 75.72 -28.54
C VAL A 572 -34.89 77.22 -28.40
N ILE A 573 -35.28 77.89 -29.47
CA ILE A 573 -35.48 79.34 -29.46
C ILE A 573 -36.99 79.56 -29.39
N GLN A 574 -37.46 80.15 -28.30
CA GLN A 574 -38.87 80.52 -28.13
C GLN A 574 -39.09 81.98 -28.49
#